data_AF-N6XE72-F1
#
_entry.id   AF-N6XE72-F1
#
_cell.length_a   1.000
_cell.length_b   1.000
_cell.length_c   1.000
_cell.angle_alpha   90.00
_cell.angle_beta   90.00
_cell.angle_gamma   90.00
#
_symmetry.space_group_name_H-M   'P 1'
#
loop_
_entity.id
_entity.type
_entity.pdbx_description
1 polymer ?
#
loop_
_entity_poly.entity_id
_entity_poly.type
_entity_poly.pdbx_seq_one_letter_code
_entity_poly.pdbx_strand_id
1 'polypeptide(L)'
;MRAIMWFIRILLFILLFGFAIKNDHLATLNFYFGGQWQLPLVFVILVSFAAGALLGVTATFASLLRQRREISHLRRQLERAEREKASPAPVEPAPELQVPGLP
;
A
#
# COMPACT_ATOMS: atom_id res chain seq x y z
N MET A 1 2.16 -18.53 14.67
CA MET A 1 2.74 -17.46 13.82
C MET A 1 4.11 -16.98 14.29
N ARG A 2 4.31 -16.64 15.57
CA ARG A 2 5.63 -16.17 16.08
C ARG A 2 6.78 -17.17 15.87
N ALA A 3 6.53 -18.46 16.11
CA ALA A 3 7.53 -19.51 15.88
C ALA A 3 7.94 -19.63 14.40
N ILE A 4 6.98 -19.55 13.46
CA ILE A 4 7.25 -19.57 12.02
C ILE A 4 8.10 -18.37 11.61
N MET A 5 7.77 -17.17 12.09
CA MET A 5 8.59 -15.99 11.83
C MET A 5 9.99 -16.11 12.44
N TRP A 6 10.13 -16.72 13.62
CA TRP A 6 11.43 -16.95 14.24
C TRP A 6 12.28 -17.96 13.45
N PHE A 7 11.67 -19.05 12.99
CA PHE A 7 12.31 -20.04 12.13
C PHE A 7 12.77 -19.42 10.81
N ILE A 8 11.91 -18.62 10.15
CA ILE A 8 12.28 -17.89 8.93
C ILE A 8 13.45 -16.93 9.21
N ARG A 9 13.45 -16.21 10.33
CA ARG A 9 14.56 -15.31 10.69
C ARG A 9 15.87 -16.05 10.90
N ILE A 10 15.85 -17.21 11.55
CA ILE A 10 17.05 -18.03 11.74
C ILE A 10 17.53 -18.59 10.42
N LEU A 11 16.63 -19.15 9.61
CA LEU A 11 16.97 -19.68 8.30
C LEU A 11 17.60 -18.60 7.41
N LEU A 12 16.97 -17.42 7.38
CA LEU A 12 17.47 -16.25 6.66
C LEU A 12 18.84 -15.84 7.20
N PHE A 13 19.04 -15.80 8.52
CA PHE A 13 20.32 -15.47 9.13
C PHE A 13 21.42 -16.46 8.72
N ILE A 14 21.17 -17.77 8.83
CA ILE A 14 22.15 -18.80 8.43
C ILE A 14 22.47 -18.66 6.94
N LEU A 15 21.46 -18.40 6.10
CA LEU A 15 21.65 -18.22 4.66
C LEU A 15 22.53 -17.00 4.37
N LEU A 16 22.21 -15.84 4.96
CA LEU A 16 22.98 -14.60 4.80
C LEU A 16 24.38 -14.73 5.38
N PHE A 17 24.53 -15.36 6.54
CA PHE A 17 25.82 -15.54 7.21
C PHE A 17 26.72 -16.52 6.47
N GLY A 18 26.18 -17.67 6.04
CA GLY A 18 26.90 -18.62 5.20
C GLY A 18 27.27 -18.02 3.84
N PHE A 19 26.36 -17.23 3.26
CA PHE A 19 26.65 -16.44 2.06
C PHE A 19 27.78 -15.43 2.33
N ALA A 20 27.77 -14.76 3.48
CA ALA A 20 28.80 -13.81 3.88
C ALA A 20 30.19 -14.45 3.96
N ILE A 21 30.31 -15.57 4.67
CA ILE A 21 31.58 -16.30 4.80
C ILE A 21 32.13 -16.71 3.44
N LYS A 22 31.28 -17.23 2.54
CA LYS A 22 31.73 -17.73 1.23
C LYS A 22 31.98 -16.62 0.22
N ASN A 23 31.39 -15.45 0.41
CA ASN A 23 31.44 -14.32 -0.52
C ASN A 23 32.09 -13.07 0.11
N ASP A 24 33.03 -13.27 1.05
CA ASP A 24 33.84 -12.18 1.64
C ASP A 24 34.89 -11.62 0.68
N HIS A 25 34.74 -11.90 -0.61
CA HIS A 25 35.59 -11.36 -1.65
C HIS A 25 35.38 -9.85 -1.78
N LEU A 26 36.49 -9.11 -1.72
CA LEU A 26 36.51 -7.68 -1.98
C LEU A 26 36.10 -7.41 -3.43
N ALA A 27 34.98 -6.72 -3.59
CA ALA A 27 34.48 -6.26 -4.88
C ALA A 27 34.83 -4.79 -5.07
N THR A 28 35.40 -4.46 -6.23
CA THR A 28 35.73 -3.08 -6.61
C THR A 28 34.53 -2.42 -7.30
N LEU A 29 33.92 -1.44 -6.63
CA LEU A 29 32.92 -0.56 -7.21
C LEU A 29 33.64 0.58 -7.92
N ASN A 30 33.50 0.63 -9.25
CA ASN A 30 34.00 1.72 -10.07
C ASN A 30 32.91 2.79 -10.21
N PHE A 31 33.13 3.95 -9.62
CA PHE A 31 32.23 5.09 -9.74
C PHE A 31 32.65 6.02 -10.88
N TYR A 32 31.70 6.81 -11.39
CA TYR A 32 31.86 7.67 -12.57
C TYR A 32 32.95 8.75 -12.44
N PHE A 33 33.41 9.09 -11.23
CA PHE A 33 34.46 10.09 -10.98
C PHE A 33 35.86 9.49 -10.74
N GLY A 34 36.11 8.27 -11.23
CA GLY A 34 37.39 7.57 -11.00
C GLY A 34 37.58 7.06 -9.56
N GLY A 35 36.58 7.25 -8.69
CA GLY A 35 36.56 6.68 -7.35
C GLY A 35 36.36 5.16 -7.41
N GLN A 36 37.25 4.41 -6.77
CA GLN A 36 37.17 2.97 -6.64
C GLN A 36 36.99 2.61 -5.17
N TRP A 37 35.88 1.98 -4.82
CA TRP A 37 35.66 1.50 -3.46
C TRP A 37 35.71 -0.01 -3.43
N GLN A 38 36.50 -0.55 -2.51
CA GLN A 38 36.60 -1.98 -2.29
C GLN A 38 35.81 -2.33 -1.03
N LEU A 39 34.71 -3.05 -1.21
CA LEU A 39 33.91 -3.58 -0.11
C LEU A 39 33.60 -5.05 -0.39
N PRO A 40 33.43 -5.90 0.65
CA PRO A 40 33.01 -7.27 0.43
C PRO A 40 31.69 -7.30 -0.33
N LEU A 41 31.57 -8.21 -1.30
CA LEU A 41 30.42 -8.31 -2.21
C LEU A 41 29.07 -8.38 -1.47
N VAL A 42 29.08 -8.98 -0.28
CA VAL A 42 27.92 -9.14 0.59
C VAL A 42 27.35 -7.80 1.05
N PHE A 43 28.22 -6.82 1.38
CA PHE A 43 27.77 -5.47 1.76
C PHE A 43 27.08 -4.77 0.59
N VAL A 44 27.62 -4.92 -0.63
CA VAL A 44 27.07 -4.31 -1.84
C VAL A 44 25.65 -4.83 -2.10
N ILE A 45 25.47 -6.16 -2.01
CA ILE A 45 24.16 -6.79 -2.16
C ILE A 45 23.20 -6.33 -1.06
N LEU A 46 23.65 -6.31 0.20
CA LEU A 46 22.82 -5.88 1.33
C LEU A 46 22.32 -4.45 1.18
N VAL A 47 23.21 -3.51 0.81
CA VAL A 47 22.84 -2.10 0.64
C VAL A 47 21.90 -1.93 -0.56
N SER A 48 22.18 -2.58 -1.68
CA SER A 48 21.31 -2.54 -2.87
C SER A 48 19.92 -3.10 -2.57
N PHE A 49 19.86 -4.25 -1.89
CA PHE A 49 18.62 -4.86 -1.46
C PHE A 49 17.85 -3.99 -0.47
N ALA A 50 18.52 -3.41 0.54
CA ALA A 50 17.90 -2.52 1.51
C ALA A 50 17.32 -1.27 0.84
N ALA A 51 18.05 -0.68 -0.11
CA ALA A 51 17.56 0.44 -0.90
C ALA A 51 16.32 0.05 -1.73
N GLY A 52 16.36 -1.08 -2.43
CA GLY A 52 15.22 -1.60 -3.19
C GLY A 52 14.00 -1.90 -2.29
N ALA A 53 14.22 -2.49 -1.12
CA ALA A 53 13.17 -2.78 -0.15
C ALA A 53 12.55 -1.49 0.40
N LEU A 54 13.36 -0.47 0.71
CA LEU A 54 12.86 0.83 1.17
C LEU A 54 12.00 1.51 0.10
N LEU A 55 12.43 1.48 -1.15
CA LEU A 55 11.64 1.97 -2.28
C LEU A 55 10.33 1.18 -2.45
N GLY A 56 10.38 -0.14 -2.35
CA GLY A 56 9.20 -1.01 -2.43
C GLY A 56 8.19 -0.74 -1.30
N VAL A 57 8.66 -0.61 -0.07
CA VAL A 57 7.83 -0.24 1.09
C VAL A 57 7.23 1.15 0.90
N THR A 58 8.00 2.12 0.42
CA THR A 58 7.51 3.47 0.17
C THR A 58 6.43 3.47 -0.93
N ALA A 59 6.64 2.72 -2.02
CA ALA A 59 5.68 2.60 -3.11
C ALA A 59 4.38 1.91 -2.68
N THR A 60 4.48 0.81 -1.92
CA THR A 60 3.31 0.10 -1.38
C THR A 60 2.56 0.95 -0.35
N PHE A 61 3.26 1.66 0.52
CA PHE A 61 2.65 2.59 1.47
C PHE A 61 1.89 3.73 0.77
N ALA A 62 2.51 4.34 -0.25
CA ALA A 62 1.84 5.36 -1.07
C ALA A 62 0.58 4.80 -1.76
N SER A 63 0.66 3.57 -2.29
CA SER A 63 -0.50 2.88 -2.89
C SER A 63 -1.62 2.64 -1.87
N LEU A 64 -1.30 2.16 -0.67
CA LEU A 64 -2.27 1.97 0.41
C LEU A 64 -2.97 3.26 0.82
N LEU A 65 -2.25 4.39 0.87
CA LEU A 65 -2.85 5.70 1.16
C LEU A 65 -3.84 6.13 0.07
N ARG A 66 -3.49 5.90 -1.20
CA ARG A 66 -4.39 6.17 -2.33
C ARG A 66 -5.64 5.29 -2.28
N GLN A 67 -5.46 3.99 -2.06
CA GLN A 67 -6.57 3.04 -1.91
C GLN A 67 -7.49 3.43 -0.74
N ARG A 68 -6.93 3.85 0.39
CA ARG A 68 -7.72 4.33 1.54
C ARG A 68 -8.60 5.53 1.19
N ARG A 69 -8.09 6.47 0.37
CA ARG A 69 -8.88 7.63 -0.10
C ARG A 69 -10.01 7.19 -1.02
N GLU A 70 -9.72 6.32 -1.98
CA GLU A 70 -10.73 5.80 -2.93
C GLU A 70 -11.84 5.03 -2.19
N ILE A 71 -11.50 4.17 -1.22
CA ILE A 71 -12.48 3.47 -0.37
C ILE A 71 -13.38 4.47 0.37
N SER A 72 -12.81 5.54 0.93
CA SER A 72 -13.60 6.55 1.65
C SER A 72 -14.58 7.30 0.73
N HIS A 73 -14.18 7.55 -0.52
CA HIS A 73 -15.02 8.20 -1.51
C HIS A 73 -16.16 7.29 -1.99
N LEU A 74 -15.83 6.03 -2.31
CA LEU A 74 -16.81 5.02 -2.71
C LEU A 74 -17.85 4.76 -1.62
N ARG A 75 -17.42 4.71 -0.34
CA ARG A 75 -18.35 4.59 0.80
C ARG A 75 -19.35 5.75 0.87
N ARG A 76 -18.90 6.99 0.69
CA ARG A 76 -19.79 8.16 0.66
C ARG A 76 -20.75 8.16 -0.52
N GLN A 77 -20.31 7.63 -1.68
CA GLN A 77 -21.19 7.49 -2.84
C GLN A 77 -22.28 6.43 -2.60
N LEU A 78 -21.93 5.30 -1.99
CA LEU A 78 -22.90 4.28 -1.58
C LEU A 78 -23.93 4.86 -0.60
N GLU A 79 -23.49 5.57 0.45
CA GLU A 79 -24.38 6.21 1.42
C GLU A 79 -25.34 7.22 0.75
N ARG A 80 -24.86 8.00 -0.24
CA ARG A 80 -25.72 8.93 -1.00
C ARG A 80 -26.74 8.21 -1.87
N ALA A 81 -26.32 7.16 -2.58
CA ALA A 81 -27.20 6.37 -3.45
C ALA A 81 -28.29 5.63 -2.64
N GLU A 82 -27.94 5.14 -1.45
CA GLU A 82 -28.92 4.57 -0.52
C GLU A 82 -29.92 5.62 -0.02
N ARG A 83 -29.45 6.83 0.29
CA ARG A 83 -30.32 7.94 0.74
C ARG A 83 -31.26 8.43 -0.36
N GLU A 84 -30.80 8.45 -1.61
CA GLU A 84 -31.62 8.81 -2.77
C GLU A 84 -32.69 7.76 -3.06
N LYS A 85 -32.36 6.46 -2.93
CA LYS A 85 -33.35 5.38 -2.97
C LYS A 85 -34.34 5.41 -1.80
N ALA A 86 -33.91 5.86 -0.62
CA ALA A 86 -34.73 5.93 0.58
C ALA A 86 -35.55 7.21 0.71
N SER A 87 -35.28 8.25 -0.10
CA SER A 87 -36.10 9.45 -0.14
C SER A 87 -37.35 9.17 -0.99
N PRO A 88 -38.56 9.20 -0.41
CA PRO A 88 -39.78 9.17 -1.20
C PRO A 88 -39.80 10.42 -2.08
N ALA A 89 -40.26 10.30 -3.32
CA ALA A 89 -40.49 11.42 -4.22
C ALA A 89 -41.23 12.54 -3.47
N PRO A 90 -40.93 13.84 -3.73
CA PRO A 90 -41.71 14.93 -3.20
C PRO A 90 -43.18 14.64 -3.49
N VAL A 91 -43.97 14.48 -2.42
CA VAL A 91 -45.42 14.37 -2.53
C VAL A 91 -45.86 15.67 -3.19
N GLU A 92 -46.13 15.61 -4.50
CA GLU A 92 -46.87 16.65 -5.20
C GLU A 92 -48.08 16.98 -4.32
N PRO A 93 -48.30 18.26 -3.94
CA PRO A 93 -49.51 18.61 -3.24
C PRO A 93 -50.66 18.21 -4.16
N ALA A 94 -51.41 17.19 -3.75
CA ALA A 94 -52.58 16.71 -4.47
C ALA A 94 -53.45 17.93 -4.78
N PRO A 95 -53.90 18.13 -6.03
CA PRO A 95 -54.69 19.28 -6.38
C PRO A 95 -55.92 19.26 -5.48
N GLU A 96 -56.01 20.28 -4.65
CA GLU A 96 -57.07 20.50 -3.68
C GLU A 96 -58.39 20.39 -4.45
N LEU A 97 -59.09 19.26 -4.28
CA LEU A 97 -60.38 19.00 -4.89
C LEU A 97 -61.34 20.04 -4.32
N GLN A 98 -61.47 21.15 -5.03
CA GLN A 98 -62.46 22.18 -4.81
C GLN A 98 -63.82 21.54 -5.02
N VAL A 99 -64.43 21.09 -3.92
CA VAL A 99 -65.81 20.57 -3.90
C VAL A 99 -66.74 21.78 -3.92
N PRO A 100 -67.40 22.09 -5.05
CA PRO A 100 -68.36 23.18 -5.08
C PRO A 100 -69.61 22.67 -4.36
N GLY A 101 -69.98 23.37 -3.29
CA GLY A 101 -71.21 23.10 -2.55
C GLY A 101 -72.44 23.17 -3.47
N LEU A 102 -73.32 22.21 -3.27
CA LEU A 102 -74.67 22.10 -3.83
C LEU A 102 -75.54 21.54 -2.69
N PRO A 103 -76.83 21.90 -2.52
CA PRO A 103 -77.65 22.91 -3.18
C PRO A 103 -77.98 24.15 -2.32
#